data_AF-A0A4U1BSC7-F1
#
_entry.id   AF-A0A4U1BSC7-F1
#
_cell.length_a   1.000
_cell.length_b   1.000
_cell.length_c   1.000
_cell.angle_alpha   90.00
_cell.angle_beta   90.00
_cell.angle_gamma   90.00
#
_symmetry.space_group_name_H-M   'P 1'
#
loop_
_entity.id
_entity.type
_entity.pdbx_description
1 polymer ?
#
loop_
_entity_poly.entity_id
_entity_poly.type
_entity_poly.pdbx_seq_one_letter_code
_entity_poly.pdbx_strand_id
1 'polypeptide(L)'
;MFEPTELQRCQPKLALVTATAVRLSDGSSANWRAIESDSCWDLILACGLSQRQHQKLAELTELQGVCVANIETPTADSQAAVNVAEHLLGKLSSRTMPNNLGVADIRNLIFQAAKLIAFDDMSEALAYLRSNTSTICVGGIYLADVSLSLSTYEQRCQQLISLMSDAGYLCSTFYPHHNRGCSLLLGFR
;
A
#
# COMPACT_ATOMS: atom_id res chain seq x y z
N MET A 1 -35.47 -18.27 12.99
CA MET A 1 -35.25 -16.86 12.66
C MET A 1 -33.88 -16.52 13.22
N PHE A 2 -32.83 -16.72 12.42
CA PHE A 2 -31.47 -16.34 12.78
C PHE A 2 -31.30 -14.90 12.31
N GLU A 3 -31.16 -13.95 13.23
CA GLU A 3 -30.59 -12.66 12.88
C GLU A 3 -29.11 -12.88 12.54
N PRO A 4 -28.62 -12.43 11.38
CA PRO A 4 -27.19 -12.40 11.14
C PRO A 4 -26.61 -11.25 11.96
N THR A 5 -25.84 -11.56 13.00
CA THR A 5 -25.02 -10.61 13.77
C THR A 5 -23.79 -10.15 12.97
N GLU A 6 -23.94 -9.85 11.69
CA GLU A 6 -22.91 -9.24 10.85
C GLU A 6 -23.35 -7.83 10.44
N LEU A 7 -23.53 -6.98 11.44
CA LEU A 7 -23.67 -5.53 11.24
C LEU A 7 -22.62 -4.83 12.10
N GLN A 8 -21.80 -3.99 11.45
CA GLN A 8 -20.88 -2.97 12.00
C GLN A 8 -19.35 -3.24 11.99
N ARG A 9 -18.78 -3.69 10.86
CA ARG A 9 -17.51 -3.08 10.42
C ARG A 9 -17.67 -2.47 9.04
N CYS A 10 -18.24 -1.27 9.00
CA CYS A 10 -18.41 -0.53 7.74
C CYS A 10 -17.09 0.03 7.18
N GLN A 11 -16.00 0.01 7.94
CA GLN A 11 -14.70 0.50 7.52
C GLN A 11 -13.59 -0.45 8.01
N PRO A 12 -12.59 -0.74 7.17
CA PRO A 12 -11.46 -1.54 7.57
C PRO A 12 -10.64 -0.82 8.64
N LYS A 13 -10.14 -1.57 9.61
CA LYS A 13 -9.26 -1.06 10.65
C LYS A 13 -7.82 -1.11 10.17
N LEU A 14 -7.25 0.06 9.87
CA LEU A 14 -5.94 0.17 9.23
C LEU A 14 -4.98 0.97 10.11
N ALA A 15 -3.70 0.62 10.03
CA ALA A 15 -2.63 1.42 10.60
C ALA A 15 -1.51 1.62 9.59
N LEU A 16 -0.88 2.80 9.63
CA LEU A 16 0.44 3.06 9.07
C LEU A 16 1.42 3.18 10.22
N VAL A 17 2.49 2.38 10.16
CA VAL A 17 3.56 2.35 11.14
C VAL A 17 4.86 2.74 10.44
N THR A 18 5.49 3.80 10.94
CA THR A 18 6.79 4.27 10.49
C THR A 18 7.82 4.16 11.61
N ALA A 19 9.09 4.48 11.32
CA ALA A 19 10.14 4.54 12.35
C ALA A 19 9.74 5.44 13.55
N THR A 20 9.04 6.53 13.28
CA THR A 20 8.80 7.61 14.25
C THR A 20 7.34 7.80 14.63
N ALA A 21 6.39 7.24 13.88
CA ALA A 21 4.97 7.52 14.09
C ALA A 21 4.09 6.29 13.81
N VAL A 22 2.91 6.30 14.44
CA VAL A 22 1.79 5.43 14.07
C VAL A 22 0.60 6.33 13.72
N ARG A 23 -0.01 6.07 12.57
CA ARG A 23 -1.23 6.74 12.08
C ARG A 23 -2.32 5.71 11.88
N LEU A 24 -3.54 6.03 12.29
CA LEU A 24 -4.68 5.11 12.19
C LEU A 24 -5.64 5.54 11.07
N SER A 25 -6.51 4.63 10.64
CA SER A 25 -7.52 4.88 9.60
C SER A 25 -8.49 6.03 9.94
N ASP A 26 -8.67 6.35 11.22
CA ASP A 26 -9.49 7.48 11.69
C ASP A 26 -8.74 8.84 11.64
N GLY A 27 -7.49 8.85 11.18
CA GLY A 27 -6.62 10.02 11.11
C GLY A 27 -5.89 10.34 12.42
N SER A 28 -6.15 9.60 13.49
CA SER A 28 -5.48 9.80 14.78
C SER A 28 -4.03 9.30 14.76
N SER A 29 -3.25 9.86 15.68
CA SER A 29 -1.87 9.45 15.91
C SER A 29 -1.80 8.58 17.15
N ALA A 30 -1.05 7.48 17.08
CA ALA A 30 -0.90 6.55 18.18
C ALA A 30 0.58 6.27 18.47
N ASN A 31 0.83 5.45 19.49
CA ASN A 31 2.13 4.87 19.75
C ASN A 31 2.11 3.38 19.39
N TRP A 32 3.28 2.75 19.43
CA TRP A 32 3.43 1.32 19.15
C TRP A 32 2.61 0.40 20.04
N ARG A 33 2.29 0.82 21.29
CA ARG A 33 1.47 -0.02 22.19
C ARG A 33 0.05 -0.20 21.69
N ALA A 34 -0.50 0.78 20.97
CA ALA A 34 -1.83 0.66 20.36
C ALA A 34 -1.88 -0.44 19.29
N ILE A 35 -0.78 -0.66 18.58
CA ILE A 35 -0.64 -1.75 17.61
C ILE A 35 -0.56 -3.10 18.33
N GLU A 36 0.21 -3.18 19.42
CA GLU A 36 0.40 -4.41 20.20
C GLU A 36 -0.87 -4.85 20.96
N SER A 37 -1.62 -3.89 21.51
CA SER A 37 -2.79 -4.18 22.37
C SER A 37 -4.02 -4.63 21.60
N ASP A 38 -4.03 -4.48 20.29
CA ASP A 38 -5.22 -4.58 19.46
C ASP A 38 -5.03 -5.64 18.39
N SER A 39 -5.75 -6.75 18.49
CA SER A 39 -5.59 -7.90 17.61
C SER A 39 -6.48 -7.87 16.37
N CYS A 40 -7.24 -6.79 16.15
CA CYS A 40 -8.29 -6.78 15.13
C CYS A 40 -7.99 -5.87 13.93
N TRP A 41 -6.71 -5.66 13.63
CA TRP A 41 -6.24 -4.94 12.44
C TRP A 41 -6.52 -5.73 11.16
N ASP A 42 -7.11 -5.07 10.18
CA ASP A 42 -7.31 -5.64 8.85
C ASP A 42 -6.03 -5.57 8.01
N LEU A 43 -5.26 -4.49 8.16
CA LEU A 43 -4.01 -4.26 7.45
C LEU A 43 -3.13 -3.25 8.20
N ILE A 44 -1.84 -3.56 8.30
CA ILE A 44 -0.81 -2.64 8.75
C ILE A 44 0.11 -2.34 7.57
N LEU A 45 0.22 -1.07 7.20
CA LEU A 45 1.23 -0.56 6.27
C LEU A 45 2.48 -0.21 7.08
N ALA A 46 3.62 -0.80 6.75
CA ALA A 46 4.86 -0.65 7.49
C ALA A 46 5.95 -0.11 6.58
N CYS A 47 6.58 1.01 6.93
CA CYS A 47 7.68 1.58 6.13
C CYS A 47 8.76 2.24 6.98
N GLY A 48 10.01 2.19 6.50
CA GLY A 48 11.15 2.84 7.15
C GLY A 48 11.42 2.34 8.57
N LEU A 49 11.12 1.08 8.89
CA LEU A 49 11.25 0.55 10.24
C LEU A 49 12.68 0.12 10.56
N SER A 50 13.07 0.23 11.82
CA SER A 50 14.29 -0.41 12.32
C SER A 50 14.13 -1.94 12.35
N GLN A 51 15.25 -2.67 12.34
CA GLN A 51 15.25 -4.14 12.44
C GLN A 51 14.44 -4.64 13.66
N ARG A 52 14.55 -3.96 14.80
CA ARG A 52 13.79 -4.31 16.01
C ARG A 52 12.28 -4.11 15.83
N GLN A 53 11.86 -3.07 15.11
CA GLN A 53 10.45 -2.82 14.81
C GLN A 53 9.91 -3.84 13.81
N HIS A 54 10.70 -4.26 12.81
CA HIS A 54 10.33 -5.35 11.91
C HIS A 54 10.13 -6.67 12.65
N GLN A 55 11.02 -7.02 13.57
CA GLN A 55 10.87 -8.23 14.40
C GLN A 55 9.56 -8.22 15.19
N LYS A 56 9.22 -7.09 15.80
CA LYS A 56 7.95 -6.93 16.51
C LYS A 56 6.72 -7.11 15.62
N LEU A 57 6.73 -6.56 14.41
CA LEU A 57 5.60 -6.76 13.48
C LEU A 57 5.52 -8.20 12.97
N ALA A 58 6.65 -8.87 12.79
CA ALA A 58 6.68 -10.28 12.44
C ALA A 58 6.01 -11.13 13.54
N GLU A 59 6.33 -10.86 14.81
CA GLU A 59 5.67 -11.52 15.96
C GLU A 59 4.15 -11.29 15.95
N LEU A 60 3.67 -10.08 15.66
CA LEU A 60 2.23 -9.80 15.55
C LEU A 60 1.58 -10.54 14.37
N THR A 61 2.28 -10.63 13.24
CA THR A 61 1.82 -11.38 12.06
C THR A 61 1.65 -12.86 12.39
N GLU A 62 2.64 -13.46 13.05
CA GLU A 62 2.65 -14.88 13.41
C GLU A 62 1.61 -15.22 14.50
N LEU A 63 1.50 -14.38 15.53
CA LEU A 63 0.65 -14.66 16.69
C LEU A 63 -0.82 -14.29 16.49
N GLN A 64 -1.09 -13.24 15.71
CA GLN A 64 -2.43 -12.67 15.59
C GLN A 64 -2.99 -12.76 14.17
N GLY A 65 -2.23 -13.28 13.20
CA GLY A 65 -2.66 -13.39 11.81
C GLY A 65 -2.89 -12.04 11.13
N VAL A 66 -2.29 -10.97 11.66
CA VAL A 66 -2.44 -9.61 11.13
C VAL A 66 -1.71 -9.50 9.80
N CYS A 67 -2.39 -8.94 8.79
CA CYS A 67 -1.75 -8.69 7.50
C CYS A 67 -0.85 -7.46 7.57
N VAL A 68 0.44 -7.63 7.32
CA VAL A 68 1.43 -6.54 7.31
C VAL A 68 2.01 -6.37 5.90
N ALA A 69 1.86 -5.18 5.32
CA ALA A 69 2.53 -4.75 4.11
C ALA A 69 3.86 -4.08 4.47
N ASN A 70 4.98 -4.79 4.35
CA ASN A 70 6.31 -4.19 4.48
C ASN A 70 6.65 -3.47 3.16
N ILE A 71 6.64 -2.15 3.19
CA ILE A 71 6.85 -1.28 2.02
C ILE A 71 8.26 -0.69 2.08
N GLU A 72 9.03 -1.01 1.06
CA GLU A 72 10.40 -0.54 0.86
C GLU A 72 10.45 0.56 -0.20
N THR A 73 11.60 1.21 -0.33
CA THR A 73 11.91 2.13 -1.43
C THR A 73 13.15 1.62 -2.17
N PRO A 74 13.31 1.96 -3.47
CA PRO A 74 14.51 1.58 -4.22
C PRO A 74 15.75 2.35 -3.76
N THR A 75 15.57 3.47 -3.05
CA THR A 75 16.63 4.34 -2.52
C THR A 75 16.72 4.22 -1.00
N ALA A 76 17.76 4.79 -0.39
CA ALA A 76 17.85 4.84 1.07
C ALA A 76 16.86 5.83 1.72
N ASP A 77 16.19 6.66 0.91
CA ASP A 77 15.17 7.59 1.39
C ASP A 77 13.83 6.86 1.53
N SER A 78 13.34 6.78 2.77
CA SER A 78 12.05 6.15 3.09
C SER A 78 10.86 7.06 2.82
N GLN A 79 11.08 8.33 2.45
CA GLN A 79 9.99 9.29 2.27
C GLN A 79 9.00 8.86 1.19
N ALA A 80 9.46 8.25 0.09
CA ALA A 80 8.56 7.75 -0.95
C ALA A 80 7.63 6.64 -0.42
N ALA A 81 8.14 5.73 0.41
CA ALA A 81 7.31 4.70 1.04
C ALA A 81 6.33 5.29 2.07
N VAL A 82 6.74 6.29 2.86
CA VAL A 82 5.84 6.99 3.77
C VAL A 82 4.72 7.66 2.99
N ASN A 83 5.04 8.42 1.93
CA ASN A 83 4.05 9.12 1.10
C ASN A 83 3.04 8.15 0.49
N VAL A 84 3.53 7.08 -0.16
CA VAL A 84 2.66 6.08 -0.79
C VAL A 84 1.80 5.37 0.26
N ALA A 85 2.35 5.04 1.42
CA ALA A 85 1.60 4.39 2.49
C ALA A 85 0.54 5.32 3.11
N GLU A 86 0.82 6.62 3.25
CA GLU A 86 -0.16 7.63 3.70
C GLU A 86 -1.30 7.78 2.69
N HIS A 87 -0.99 7.82 1.38
CA HIS A 87 -2.01 7.90 0.34
C HIS A 87 -2.84 6.62 0.25
N LEU A 88 -2.24 5.44 0.43
CA LEU A 88 -2.97 4.17 0.51
C LEU A 88 -3.88 4.13 1.74
N LEU A 89 -3.36 4.49 2.92
CA LEU A 89 -4.14 4.57 4.15
C LEU A 89 -5.34 5.50 3.96
N GLY A 90 -5.10 6.69 3.41
CA GLY A 90 -6.14 7.66 3.11
C GLY A 90 -7.14 7.17 2.08
N LYS A 91 -6.70 6.53 0.98
CA LYS A 91 -7.61 6.00 -0.04
C LYS A 91 -8.52 4.93 0.55
N LEU A 92 -7.97 3.96 1.28
CA LEU A 92 -8.70 2.83 1.86
C LEU A 92 -9.63 3.23 3.02
N SER A 93 -9.30 4.28 3.77
CA SER A 93 -10.17 4.80 4.83
C SER A 93 -11.24 5.75 4.29
N SER A 94 -10.97 6.40 3.15
CA SER A 94 -11.89 7.32 2.51
C SER A 94 -13.05 6.61 1.79
N ARG A 95 -14.12 7.37 1.53
CA ARG A 95 -15.18 6.98 0.58
C ARG A 95 -15.01 7.67 -0.77
N THR A 96 -13.77 8.03 -1.13
CA THR A 96 -13.49 8.76 -2.37
C THR A 96 -13.75 7.87 -3.59
N MET A 97 -14.48 8.39 -4.57
CA MET A 97 -14.72 7.69 -5.83
C MET A 97 -13.51 7.82 -6.78
N PRO A 98 -13.19 6.80 -7.60
CA PRO A 98 -13.83 5.48 -7.60
C PRO A 98 -13.41 4.67 -6.37
N ASN A 99 -14.35 3.96 -5.74
CA ASN A 99 -14.07 3.11 -4.58
C ASN A 99 -13.80 1.66 -5.03
N ASN A 100 -12.77 1.48 -5.86
CA ASN A 100 -12.40 0.21 -6.47
C ASN A 100 -11.10 -0.39 -5.90
N LEU A 101 -10.57 0.18 -4.82
CA LEU A 101 -9.40 -0.33 -4.10
C LEU A 101 -9.81 -0.69 -2.67
N GLY A 102 -9.54 -1.92 -2.27
CA GLY A 102 -9.79 -2.41 -0.92
C GLY A 102 -8.59 -3.15 -0.31
N VAL A 103 -8.76 -3.56 0.95
CA VAL A 103 -7.73 -4.34 1.67
C VAL A 103 -7.41 -5.66 0.97
N ALA A 104 -8.40 -6.26 0.30
CA ALA A 104 -8.21 -7.50 -0.46
C ALA A 104 -7.17 -7.35 -1.59
N ASP A 105 -7.14 -6.21 -2.28
CA ASP A 105 -6.19 -5.95 -3.36
C ASP A 105 -4.74 -5.90 -2.83
N ILE A 106 -4.55 -5.29 -1.67
CA ILE A 106 -3.24 -5.21 -1.00
C ILE A 106 -2.83 -6.58 -0.47
N ARG A 107 -3.75 -7.33 0.14
CA ARG A 107 -3.51 -8.70 0.59
C ARG A 107 -3.10 -9.60 -0.56
N ASN A 108 -3.78 -9.50 -1.70
CA ASN A 108 -3.43 -10.26 -2.89
C ASN A 108 -2.03 -9.88 -3.40
N LEU A 109 -1.67 -8.58 -3.37
CA LEU A 109 -0.34 -8.14 -3.78
C LEU A 109 0.74 -8.70 -2.85
N ILE A 110 0.53 -8.66 -1.53
CA ILE A 110 1.43 -9.25 -0.53
C ILE A 110 1.57 -10.75 -0.76
N PHE A 111 0.48 -11.45 -1.05
CA PHE A 111 0.50 -12.89 -1.27
C PHE A 111 1.31 -13.31 -2.50
N GLN A 112 1.28 -12.50 -3.56
CA GLN A 112 1.96 -12.81 -4.81
C GLN A 112 3.43 -12.34 -4.83
N ALA A 113 3.75 -11.29 -4.08
CA ALA A 113 5.06 -10.64 -4.10
C ALA A 113 5.97 -11.10 -2.95
N ALA A 114 7.28 -11.21 -3.23
CA ALA A 114 8.31 -11.37 -2.21
C ALA A 114 8.72 -10.03 -1.58
N LYS A 115 8.64 -8.93 -2.33
CA LYS A 115 8.90 -7.57 -1.85
C LYS A 115 7.87 -6.58 -2.40
N LEU A 116 7.57 -5.55 -1.62
CA LEU A 116 6.76 -4.40 -2.05
C LEU A 116 7.63 -3.15 -2.09
N ILE A 117 7.67 -2.48 -3.24
CA ILE A 117 8.44 -1.26 -3.43
C ILE A 117 7.52 -0.10 -3.79
N ALA A 118 7.63 0.99 -3.05
CA ALA A 118 6.92 2.23 -3.28
C ALA A 118 7.71 3.21 -4.14
N PHE A 119 6.98 3.93 -4.99
CA PHE A 119 7.46 5.02 -5.82
C PHE A 119 6.46 6.18 -5.75
N ASP A 120 6.96 7.39 -5.52
CA ASP A 120 6.17 8.62 -5.61
C ASP A 120 6.51 9.47 -6.85
N ASP A 121 7.34 8.92 -7.75
CA ASP A 121 7.61 9.43 -9.09
C ASP A 121 7.41 8.32 -10.14
N MET A 122 6.65 8.64 -11.20
CA MET A 122 6.33 7.68 -12.27
C MET A 122 7.56 7.35 -13.13
N SER A 123 8.43 8.32 -13.37
CA SER A 123 9.62 8.12 -14.20
C SER A 123 10.62 7.20 -13.49
N GLU A 124 10.79 7.37 -12.18
CA GLU A 124 11.61 6.48 -11.35
C GLU A 124 11.07 5.04 -11.34
N ALA A 125 9.75 4.87 -11.19
CA ALA A 125 9.12 3.55 -11.27
C ALA A 125 9.37 2.86 -12.61
N LEU A 126 9.16 3.55 -13.72
CA LEU A 126 9.39 3.01 -15.06
C LEU A 126 10.87 2.72 -15.32
N ALA A 127 11.78 3.57 -14.83
CA ALA A 127 13.22 3.35 -14.92
C ALA A 127 13.65 2.12 -14.10
N TYR A 128 13.08 1.93 -12.91
CA TYR A 128 13.34 0.78 -12.07
C TYR A 128 12.86 -0.52 -12.75
N LEU A 129 11.62 -0.54 -13.25
CA LEU A 129 11.06 -1.68 -13.96
C LEU A 129 11.89 -2.09 -15.20
N ARG A 130 12.43 -1.11 -15.93
CA ARG A 130 13.25 -1.37 -17.13
C ARG A 130 14.67 -1.84 -16.79
N SER A 131 15.25 -1.33 -15.70
CA SER A 131 16.63 -1.64 -15.32
C SER A 131 16.75 -2.93 -14.51
N ASN A 132 15.70 -3.31 -13.77
CA ASN A 132 15.72 -4.46 -12.87
C ASN A 132 15.16 -5.72 -13.53
N THR A 133 15.89 -6.30 -14.49
CA THR A 133 15.48 -7.48 -15.25
C THR A 133 15.54 -8.80 -14.47
N SER A 134 16.16 -8.81 -13.28
CA SER A 134 16.32 -10.02 -12.47
C SER A 134 15.15 -10.28 -11.53
N THR A 135 14.25 -9.31 -11.34
CA THR A 135 13.04 -9.47 -10.52
C THR A 135 11.80 -9.19 -11.35
N ILE A 136 10.79 -10.03 -11.19
CA ILE A 136 9.58 -9.97 -12.00
C ILE A 136 8.54 -9.14 -11.26
N CYS A 137 8.04 -8.07 -11.89
CA CYS A 137 6.92 -7.31 -11.34
C CYS A 137 5.62 -8.11 -11.52
N VAL A 138 5.05 -8.60 -10.41
CA VAL A 138 3.85 -9.46 -10.39
C VAL A 138 2.56 -8.66 -10.23
N GLY A 139 2.65 -7.38 -9.90
CA GLY A 139 1.51 -6.48 -9.94
C GLY A 139 1.79 -5.16 -9.24
N GLY A 140 0.76 -4.32 -9.17
CA GLY A 140 0.88 -3.04 -8.47
C GLY A 140 -0.43 -2.34 -8.20
N ILE A 141 -0.34 -1.31 -7.37
CA ILE A 141 -1.41 -0.38 -7.06
C ILE A 141 -0.95 1.02 -7.47
N TYR A 142 -1.73 1.69 -8.32
CA TYR A 142 -1.46 3.05 -8.79
C TYR A 142 -2.55 4.02 -8.32
N LEU A 143 -2.19 4.96 -7.45
CA LEU A 143 -3.02 6.09 -7.07
C LEU A 143 -2.68 7.29 -7.96
N ALA A 144 -3.49 7.52 -8.98
CA ALA A 144 -3.36 8.67 -9.87
C ALA A 144 -3.91 9.94 -9.21
N ASP A 145 -3.26 11.07 -9.47
CA ASP A 145 -3.78 12.36 -9.03
C ASP A 145 -5.05 12.73 -9.81
N VAL A 146 -5.99 13.41 -9.14
CA VAL A 146 -7.27 13.82 -9.72
C VAL A 146 -7.14 14.88 -10.82
N SER A 147 -6.01 15.61 -10.87
CA SER A 147 -5.73 16.59 -11.94
C SER A 147 -5.21 15.96 -13.23
N LEU A 148 -4.90 14.66 -13.22
CA LEU A 148 -4.34 13.97 -14.38
C LEU A 148 -5.40 13.81 -15.48
N SER A 149 -5.05 14.13 -16.74
CA SER A 149 -5.94 13.86 -17.86
C SER A 149 -6.17 12.36 -18.05
N LEU A 150 -7.35 11.97 -18.53
CA LEU A 150 -7.69 10.57 -18.82
C LEU A 150 -6.67 9.92 -19.77
N SER A 151 -6.26 10.63 -20.82
CA SER A 151 -5.27 10.15 -21.78
C SER A 151 -3.91 9.85 -21.14
N THR A 152 -3.45 10.73 -20.23
CA THR A 152 -2.19 10.53 -19.52
C THR A 152 -2.29 9.39 -18.52
N TYR A 153 -3.43 9.27 -17.85
CA TYR A 153 -3.74 8.15 -16.96
C TYR A 153 -3.69 6.81 -17.70
N GLU A 154 -4.38 6.69 -18.84
CA GLU A 154 -4.41 5.48 -19.66
C GLU A 154 -3.02 5.12 -20.18
N GLN A 155 -2.27 6.11 -20.69
CA GLN A 155 -0.90 5.91 -21.15
C GLN A 155 0.01 5.39 -20.03
N ARG A 156 -0.07 5.97 -18.83
CA ARG A 156 0.72 5.53 -17.67
C ARG A 156 0.36 4.11 -17.25
N CYS A 157 -0.93 3.77 -17.21
CA CYS A 157 -1.37 2.41 -16.91
C CYS A 157 -0.84 1.40 -17.94
N GLN A 158 -0.94 1.70 -19.23
CA GLN A 158 -0.40 0.85 -20.30
C GLN A 158 1.11 0.67 -20.19
N GLN A 159 1.85 1.73 -19.89
CA GLN A 159 3.30 1.66 -19.69
C GLN A 159 3.67 0.73 -18.52
N LEU A 160 2.98 0.86 -17.39
CA LEU A 160 3.19 -0.01 -16.23
C LEU A 160 2.88 -1.47 -16.57
N ILE A 161 1.70 -1.74 -17.12
CA ILE A 161 1.26 -3.10 -17.47
C ILE A 161 2.23 -3.75 -18.47
N SER A 162 2.73 -3.00 -19.46
CA SER A 162 3.68 -3.52 -20.45
C SER A 162 5.04 -3.96 -19.87
N LEU A 163 5.35 -3.55 -18.63
CA LEU A 163 6.57 -3.88 -17.92
C LEU A 163 6.34 -4.88 -16.77
N MET A 164 5.10 -5.34 -16.58
CA MET A 164 4.76 -6.38 -15.62
C MET A 164 4.84 -7.76 -16.27
N SER A 165 4.82 -8.82 -15.45
CA SER A 165 4.66 -10.19 -15.95
C SER A 165 3.35 -10.37 -16.72
N ASP A 166 3.28 -11.35 -17.60
CA ASP A 166 2.07 -11.66 -18.37
C ASP A 166 0.84 -11.98 -17.50
N ALA A 167 1.07 -12.52 -16.29
CA ALA A 167 0.04 -12.80 -15.30
C ALA A 167 -0.14 -11.66 -14.27
N GLY A 168 0.61 -10.57 -14.45
CA GLY A 168 0.61 -9.43 -13.54
C GLY A 168 -0.64 -8.59 -13.68
N TYR A 169 -0.96 -7.83 -12.63
CA TYR A 169 -2.14 -6.98 -12.60
C TYR A 169 -1.82 -5.58 -12.07
N LEU A 170 -2.62 -4.60 -12.50
CA LEU A 170 -2.54 -3.23 -11.98
C LEU A 170 -3.91 -2.83 -11.45
N CYS A 171 -3.99 -2.60 -10.13
CA CYS A 171 -5.15 -1.94 -9.52
C CYS A 171 -4.91 -0.43 -9.51
N SER A 172 -5.58 0.31 -10.39
CA SER A 172 -5.44 1.76 -10.46
C SER A 172 -6.72 2.50 -10.05
N THR A 173 -6.55 3.63 -9.37
CA THR A 173 -7.63 4.49 -8.90
C THR A 173 -7.16 5.94 -8.82
N PHE A 174 -8.10 6.87 -8.78
CA PHE A 174 -7.83 8.26 -8.42
C PHE A 174 -7.84 8.46 -6.91
N TYR A 175 -6.92 9.30 -6.43
CA TYR A 175 -6.89 9.80 -5.06
C TYR A 175 -6.23 11.18 -5.04
N PRO A 176 -6.90 12.23 -4.49
CA PRO A 176 -6.31 13.56 -4.42
C PRO A 176 -5.13 13.54 -3.44
N HIS A 177 -3.94 13.92 -3.92
CA HIS A 177 -2.77 14.02 -3.06
C HIS A 177 -2.05 15.34 -3.30
N HIS A 178 -1.80 16.09 -2.21
CA HIS A 178 -1.40 17.49 -2.29
C HIS A 178 0.08 17.72 -2.60
N ASN A 179 0.93 16.68 -2.61
CA ASN A 179 2.38 16.90 -2.56
C ASN A 179 3.25 16.21 -3.62
N ARG A 180 2.85 15.14 -4.31
CA ARG A 180 3.70 14.46 -5.32
C ARG A 180 2.87 13.69 -6.34
N GLY A 181 2.97 14.01 -7.63
CA GLY A 181 2.03 13.59 -8.70
C GLY A 181 2.00 12.10 -9.09
N CYS A 182 2.48 11.21 -8.23
CA CYS A 182 2.41 9.77 -8.39
C CYS A 182 2.39 9.07 -7.03
N SER A 183 1.65 7.99 -6.90
CA SER A 183 1.80 7.06 -5.78
C SER A 183 1.58 5.65 -6.25
N LEU A 184 2.65 4.88 -6.25
CA LEU A 184 2.71 3.57 -6.85
C LEU A 184 3.31 2.59 -5.85
N LEU A 185 2.62 1.47 -5.64
CA LEU A 185 3.13 0.33 -4.88
C LEU A 185 3.27 -0.85 -5.85
N LEU A 186 4.49 -1.36 -6.04
CA LEU A 186 4.76 -2.46 -6.94
C LEU A 186 5.21 -3.70 -6.16
N GLY A 187 4.63 -4.85 -6.51
CA GLY A 187 5.02 -6.15 -5.98
C GLY A 187 6.00 -6.84 -6.92
N PHE A 188 7.08 -7.39 -6.37
CA PHE A 188 8.10 -8.11 -7.12
C PHE A 188 8.35 -9.50 -6.55
N ARG A 189 8.68 -10.43 -7.44
CA ARG A 189 9.07 -11.80 -7.13
C ARG A 189 10.43 -12.14 -7.73
#